data_AF-A0A1A3KJP6-F1
#
_entry.id   AF-A0A1A3KJP6-F1
#
_cell.length_a   1.000
_cell.length_b   1.000
_cell.length_c   1.000
_cell.angle_alpha   90.00
_cell.angle_beta   90.00
_cell.angle_gamma   90.00
#
_symmetry.space_group_name_H-M   'P 1'
#
loop_
_entity.id
_entity.type
_entity.pdbx_description
1 polymer ?
#
loop_
_entity_poly.entity_id
_entity_poly.type
_entity_poly.pdbx_seq_one_letter_code
_entity_poly.pdbx_strand_id
1 'polypeptide(L)'
;MELASGVAEMIGYAFDRRQAKQLAADSARAAELLTSLHLEDFPAPAQPTPPEAPGLSRSWQRLRQVANADRRAAAEAAHAEAQAIYAEELRRWNLLHAHDPHEVIAAVDDALADNASQSACIDAGSGPLGNYVTVVVHYPGPEITAGLVQAGAGTRPRTDKERVDLYRRALASTVIASAKEALVCAPAATEAYVVVLRYDLQGRRKKTSQLDAIYAGALSRRVLLVDWTANTPQDWMLSAREARFNLDRKGRFLPLGDTAGDDLRRLVDAVAATHADTRRRRYSREESQRLMGTQAPEPFESTCACPGCGAMEAHSLRLPRTGEPKWASTIRTCASCGREWAQA
;
A
#
# COMPACT_ATOMS: atom_id res chain seq x y z
N MET A 1 -46.38 24.54 24.06
CA MET A 1 -45.61 23.28 24.11
C MET A 1 -45.49 22.63 22.72
N GLU A 2 -46.48 22.74 21.83
CA GLU A 2 -46.41 22.22 20.45
C GLU A 2 -45.36 22.90 19.53
N LEU A 3 -45.08 24.19 19.71
CA LEU A 3 -44.06 24.91 18.94
C LEU A 3 -42.62 24.41 19.17
N ALA A 4 -42.33 23.82 20.34
CA ALA A 4 -41.00 23.29 20.64
C ALA A 4 -40.74 21.93 19.97
N SER A 5 -41.81 21.16 19.70
CA SER A 5 -41.72 19.85 19.03
C SER A 5 -41.36 19.98 17.55
N GLY A 6 -41.98 20.94 16.85
CA GLY A 6 -41.70 21.17 15.42
C GLY A 6 -40.29 21.71 15.14
N VAL A 7 -39.71 22.49 16.07
CA VAL A 7 -38.34 23.00 15.94
C VAL A 7 -37.31 21.87 16.15
N ALA A 8 -37.57 20.95 17.08
CA ALA A 8 -36.70 19.79 17.31
C ALA A 8 -36.69 18.83 16.09
N GLU A 9 -37.85 18.58 15.48
CA GLU A 9 -37.96 17.76 14.26
C GLU A 9 -37.27 18.42 13.05
N MET A 10 -37.38 19.74 12.88
CA MET A 10 -36.65 20.45 11.82
C MET A 10 -35.12 20.41 12.03
N ILE A 11 -34.66 20.55 13.27
CA ILE A 11 -33.22 20.48 13.59
C ILE A 11 -32.70 19.05 13.35
N GLY A 12 -33.45 18.02 13.74
CA GLY A 12 -33.12 16.62 13.45
C GLY A 12 -33.04 16.33 11.95
N TYR A 13 -34.06 16.74 11.19
CA TYR A 13 -34.06 16.61 9.73
C TYR A 13 -32.90 17.36 9.05
N ALA A 14 -32.55 18.55 9.54
CA ALA A 14 -31.41 19.31 9.04
C ALA A 14 -30.07 18.62 9.36
N PHE A 15 -29.93 18.01 10.53
CA PHE A 15 -28.76 17.25 10.94
C PHE A 15 -28.58 16.00 10.09
N ASP A 16 -29.64 15.21 9.90
CA ASP A 16 -29.65 14.01 9.05
C ASP A 16 -29.30 14.35 7.60
N ARG A 17 -29.84 15.47 7.09
CA ARG A 17 -29.52 15.94 5.73
C ARG A 17 -28.06 16.38 5.60
N ARG A 18 -27.47 17.02 6.61
CA ARG A 18 -26.04 17.37 6.61
C ARG A 18 -25.16 16.13 6.68
N GLN A 19 -25.49 15.18 7.54
CA GLN A 19 -24.76 13.92 7.66
C GLN A 19 -24.82 13.11 6.35
N ALA A 20 -26.00 13.00 5.74
CA ALA A 20 -26.16 12.32 4.46
C ALA A 20 -25.34 12.98 3.34
N LYS A 21 -25.30 14.32 3.31
CA LYS A 21 -24.44 15.07 2.37
C LYS A 21 -22.96 14.80 2.61
N GLN A 22 -22.51 14.75 3.87
CA GLN A 22 -21.14 14.42 4.22
C GLN A 22 -20.78 13.00 3.77
N LEU A 23 -21.63 12.01 4.07
CA LEU A 23 -21.43 10.62 3.64
C LEU A 23 -21.37 10.49 2.12
N ALA A 24 -22.16 11.26 1.37
CA ALA A 24 -22.09 11.29 -0.09
C ALA A 24 -20.79 11.94 -0.58
N ALA A 25 -20.29 12.99 0.09
CA ALA A 25 -19.00 13.58 -0.23
C ALA A 25 -17.84 12.62 0.07
N ASP A 26 -17.88 11.92 1.20
CA ASP A 26 -16.89 10.90 1.57
C ASP A 26 -16.92 9.73 0.56
N SER A 27 -18.13 9.29 0.18
CA SER A 27 -18.33 8.26 -0.85
C SER A 27 -17.78 8.68 -2.21
N ALA A 28 -17.86 9.97 -2.55
CA ALA A 28 -17.30 10.51 -3.79
C ALA A 28 -15.76 10.53 -3.73
N ARG A 29 -15.17 11.00 -2.63
CA ARG A 29 -13.71 10.97 -2.43
C ARG A 29 -13.15 9.55 -2.44
N ALA A 30 -13.81 8.61 -1.80
CA ALA A 30 -13.42 7.20 -1.85
C ALA A 30 -13.47 6.63 -3.28
N ALA A 31 -14.50 6.99 -4.05
CA ALA A 31 -14.59 6.59 -5.46
C ALA A 31 -13.49 7.22 -6.32
N GLU A 32 -13.14 8.49 -6.07
CA GLU A 32 -12.03 9.17 -6.73
C GLU A 32 -10.70 8.47 -6.45
N LEU A 33 -10.35 8.27 -5.18
CA LEU A 33 -9.13 7.55 -4.76
C LEU A 33 -9.00 6.18 -5.43
N LEU A 34 -10.08 5.39 -5.41
CA LEU A 34 -10.08 4.06 -6.04
C LEU A 34 -9.89 4.09 -7.56
N THR A 35 -10.33 5.18 -8.21
CA THR A 35 -10.33 5.29 -9.68
C THR A 35 -9.20 6.16 -10.21
N SER A 36 -8.32 6.69 -9.35
CA SER A 36 -7.19 7.53 -9.71
C SER A 36 -5.82 6.88 -9.52
N LEU A 37 -5.72 5.68 -8.93
CA LEU A 37 -4.42 4.99 -8.69
C LEU A 37 -3.53 4.92 -9.94
N HIS A 38 -4.11 4.70 -11.12
CA HIS A 38 -3.35 4.64 -12.37
C HIS A 38 -2.68 5.99 -12.77
N LEU A 39 -3.12 7.10 -12.17
CA LEU A 39 -2.54 8.44 -12.34
C LEU A 39 -1.35 8.69 -11.42
N GLU A 40 -1.08 7.80 -10.45
CA GLU A 40 0.06 7.95 -9.54
C GLU A 40 1.38 7.84 -10.30
N ASP A 41 2.35 8.65 -9.87
CA ASP A 41 3.71 8.62 -10.38
C ASP A 41 4.52 7.62 -9.56
N PHE A 42 5.04 6.59 -10.24
CA PHE A 42 5.89 5.58 -9.64
C PHE A 42 7.35 5.94 -9.97
N PRO A 43 8.17 6.33 -8.97
CA PRO A 43 9.54 6.72 -9.22
C PRO A 43 10.36 5.51 -9.66
N ALA A 44 11.09 5.65 -10.77
CA ALA A 44 12.03 4.61 -11.18
C ALA A 44 13.16 4.47 -10.16
N PRO A 45 13.62 3.23 -9.89
CA PRO A 45 14.88 3.06 -9.21
C PRO A 45 15.93 3.84 -10.00
N ALA A 46 16.74 4.61 -9.28
CA ALA A 46 17.82 5.39 -9.86
C ALA A 46 19.13 4.63 -9.70
N GLN A 47 20.03 4.80 -10.67
CA GLN A 47 21.40 4.33 -10.49
C GLN A 47 22.00 5.01 -9.26
N PRO A 48 22.58 4.26 -8.31
CA PRO A 48 23.18 4.87 -7.13
C PRO A 48 24.33 5.79 -7.56
N THR A 49 24.49 6.89 -6.83
CA THR A 49 25.54 7.87 -7.10
C THR A 49 26.77 7.57 -6.23
N PRO A 50 27.99 7.58 -6.79
CA PRO A 50 29.21 7.39 -6.00
C PRO A 50 29.29 8.39 -4.84
N PRO A 51 29.67 7.96 -3.62
CA PRO A 51 29.79 8.87 -2.49
C PRO A 51 30.93 9.86 -2.74
N GLU A 52 30.72 11.13 -2.38
CA GLU A 52 31.77 12.14 -2.47
C GLU A 52 32.95 11.79 -1.55
N ALA A 53 34.16 11.94 -2.07
CA ALA A 53 35.37 11.76 -1.28
C ALA A 53 35.47 12.84 -0.19
N PRO A 54 35.84 12.48 1.06
CA PRO A 54 36.02 13.45 2.13
C PRO A 54 37.18 14.40 1.77
N GLY A 55 36.85 15.62 1.33
CA GLY A 55 37.82 16.72 1.23
C GLY A 55 37.92 17.52 -0.07
N LEU A 56 36.92 17.51 -0.96
CA LEU A 56 36.96 18.34 -2.18
C LEU A 56 36.24 19.70 -2.11
N SER A 57 35.57 20.03 -0.99
CA SER A 57 35.06 21.40 -0.82
C SER A 57 36.20 22.35 -0.44
N ARG A 58 36.32 23.49 -1.15
CA ARG A 58 37.34 24.52 -0.89
C ARG A 58 37.24 25.13 0.52
N SER A 59 36.09 25.03 1.18
CA SER A 59 35.90 25.49 2.57
C SER A 59 36.54 24.54 3.59
N TRP A 60 36.58 23.23 3.32
CA TRP A 60 37.25 22.23 4.16
C TRP A 60 38.78 22.35 4.16
N GLN A 61 39.37 22.79 3.04
CA GLN A 61 40.82 22.99 2.95
C GLN A 61 41.36 24.11 3.84
N ARG A 62 40.53 25.11 4.20
CA ARG A 62 40.93 26.18 5.15
C ARG A 62 40.83 25.76 6.62
N LEU A 63 39.98 24.78 6.93
CA LEU A 63 39.83 24.21 8.29
C LEU A 63 40.87 23.13 8.61
N ARG A 64 41.69 22.71 7.61
CA ARG A 64 42.71 21.64 7.71
C ARG A 64 43.83 21.88 8.72
N GLN A 65 44.06 23.11 9.18
CA GLN A 65 45.25 23.41 9.97
C GLN A 65 45.13 23.12 11.48
N VAL A 66 43.94 22.80 12.02
CA VAL A 66 43.77 22.64 13.49
C VAL A 66 42.83 21.49 13.93
N ALA A 67 42.43 20.56 13.06
CA ALA A 67 41.48 19.48 13.43
C ALA A 67 42.17 18.11 13.66
N ASN A 68 42.02 17.58 14.88
CA ASN A 68 42.55 16.32 15.43
C ASN A 68 42.48 15.11 14.47
N ALA A 69 43.52 14.26 14.50
CA ALA A 69 43.61 12.99 13.78
C ALA A 69 42.35 12.12 13.91
N ASP A 70 41.68 12.17 15.07
CA ASP A 70 40.43 11.44 15.32
C ASP A 70 39.28 11.83 14.37
N ARG A 71 39.17 13.12 14.02
CA ARG A 71 38.13 13.57 13.07
C ARG A 71 38.42 13.10 11.65
N ARG A 72 39.69 12.93 11.31
CA ARG A 72 40.10 12.37 10.01
C ARG A 72 39.78 10.88 9.95
N ALA A 73 40.17 10.13 10.97
CA ALA A 73 39.85 8.71 11.06
C ALA A 73 38.33 8.45 11.01
N ALA A 74 37.53 9.27 11.69
CA ALA A 74 36.07 9.19 11.64
C ALA A 74 35.51 9.51 10.23
N ALA A 75 36.01 10.54 9.56
CA ALA A 75 35.58 10.90 8.20
C ALA A 75 35.98 9.84 7.16
N GLU A 76 37.17 9.25 7.30
CA GLU A 76 37.65 8.15 6.48
C GLU A 76 36.81 6.88 6.69
N ALA A 77 36.47 6.55 7.95
CA ALA A 77 35.59 5.43 8.28
C ALA A 77 34.17 5.61 7.71
N ALA A 78 33.58 6.80 7.87
CA ALA A 78 32.26 7.11 7.31
C ALA A 78 32.25 7.04 5.77
N HIS A 79 33.33 7.47 5.11
CA HIS A 79 33.45 7.34 3.66
C HIS A 79 33.60 5.88 3.21
N ALA A 80 34.38 5.06 3.95
CA ALA A 80 34.52 3.64 3.65
C ALA A 80 33.17 2.89 3.80
N GLU A 81 32.39 3.24 4.83
CA GLU A 81 31.02 2.73 4.99
C GLU A 81 30.11 3.16 3.84
N ALA A 82 30.13 4.44 3.45
CA ALA A 82 29.38 4.93 2.31
C ALA A 82 29.78 4.25 0.98
N GLN A 83 31.07 3.95 0.79
CA GLN A 83 31.54 3.19 -0.37
C GLN A 83 31.03 1.74 -0.37
N ALA A 84 30.97 1.09 0.79
CA ALA A 84 30.45 -0.27 0.91
C ALA A 84 28.95 -0.31 0.59
N ILE A 85 28.16 0.65 1.10
CA ILE A 85 26.74 0.80 0.77
C ILE A 85 26.56 1.03 -0.74
N TYR A 86 27.31 1.98 -1.32
CA TYR A 86 27.27 2.25 -2.76
C TYR A 86 27.60 1.03 -3.61
N ALA A 87 28.63 0.26 -3.26
CA ALA A 87 29.02 -0.93 -4.01
C ALA A 87 27.90 -1.98 -4.01
N GLU A 88 27.21 -2.14 -2.88
CA GLU A 88 26.08 -3.06 -2.75
C GLU A 88 24.85 -2.56 -3.54
N GLU A 89 24.50 -1.29 -3.43
CA GLU A 89 23.41 -0.70 -4.23
C GLU A 89 23.70 -0.80 -5.74
N LEU A 90 24.95 -0.58 -6.16
CA LEU A 90 25.35 -0.70 -7.55
C LEU A 90 25.27 -2.16 -8.03
N ARG A 91 25.62 -3.12 -7.16
CA ARG A 91 25.47 -4.55 -7.44
C ARG A 91 23.99 -4.88 -7.67
N ARG A 92 23.09 -4.46 -6.78
CA ARG A 92 21.64 -4.64 -6.92
C ARG A 92 21.09 -3.98 -8.19
N TRP A 93 21.50 -2.74 -8.48
CA TRP A 93 21.15 -2.03 -9.71
C TRP A 93 21.50 -2.82 -10.97
N ASN A 94 22.71 -3.38 -11.02
CA ASN A 94 23.16 -4.19 -12.15
C ASN A 94 22.36 -5.50 -12.29
N LEU A 95 21.98 -6.13 -11.17
CA LEU A 95 21.11 -7.33 -11.17
C LEU A 95 19.72 -7.01 -11.71
N LEU A 96 19.11 -5.87 -11.33
CA LEU A 96 17.84 -5.43 -11.89
C LEU A 96 17.90 -5.21 -13.41
N HIS A 97 18.99 -4.63 -13.90
CA HIS A 97 19.21 -4.42 -15.34
C HIS A 97 19.48 -5.72 -16.10
N ALA A 98 20.10 -6.69 -15.44
CA ALA A 98 20.28 -8.03 -15.96
C ALA A 98 19.01 -8.90 -15.88
N HIS A 99 17.93 -8.38 -15.27
CA HIS A 99 16.70 -9.12 -14.98
C HIS A 99 16.94 -10.38 -14.15
N ASP A 100 17.80 -10.28 -13.12
CA ASP A 100 17.97 -11.37 -12.15
C ASP A 100 16.62 -11.64 -11.45
N PRO A 101 16.04 -12.86 -11.56
CA PRO A 101 14.70 -13.12 -11.03
C PRO A 101 14.54 -12.82 -9.54
N HIS A 102 15.56 -13.12 -8.73
CA HIS A 102 15.48 -12.94 -7.29
C HIS A 102 15.50 -11.46 -6.91
N GLU A 103 16.41 -10.68 -7.50
CA GLU A 103 16.46 -9.24 -7.24
C GLU A 103 15.22 -8.52 -7.78
N VAL A 104 14.73 -8.91 -8.97
CA VAL A 104 13.51 -8.32 -9.55
C VAL A 104 12.28 -8.63 -8.70
N ILE A 105 12.11 -9.88 -8.25
CA ILE A 105 10.99 -10.23 -7.37
C ILE A 105 11.07 -9.42 -6.08
N ALA A 106 12.23 -9.36 -5.42
CA ALA A 106 12.40 -8.61 -4.18
C ALA A 106 12.10 -7.10 -4.37
N ALA A 107 12.65 -6.47 -5.41
CA ALA A 107 12.45 -5.04 -5.65
C ALA A 107 11.00 -4.68 -6.04
N VAL A 108 10.32 -5.55 -6.80
CA VAL A 108 8.91 -5.35 -7.12
C VAL A 108 8.04 -5.60 -5.90
N ASP A 109 8.32 -6.63 -5.10
CA ASP A 109 7.56 -6.92 -3.88
C ASP A 109 7.69 -5.79 -2.83
N ASP A 110 8.91 -5.27 -2.63
CA ASP A 110 9.17 -4.11 -1.77
C ASP A 110 8.38 -2.87 -2.22
N ALA A 111 8.32 -2.63 -3.53
CA ALA A 111 7.54 -1.51 -4.08
C ALA A 111 6.03 -1.72 -3.90
N LEU A 112 5.53 -2.95 -4.06
CA LEU A 112 4.11 -3.25 -3.90
C LEU A 112 3.64 -3.25 -2.42
N ALA A 113 4.56 -3.17 -1.45
CA ALA A 113 4.26 -3.36 -0.03
C ALA A 113 3.38 -2.26 0.59
N ASP A 114 3.41 -1.04 0.05
CA ASP A 114 2.62 0.09 0.53
C ASP A 114 1.30 0.30 -0.25
N ASN A 115 1.03 -0.55 -1.24
CA ASN A 115 -0.18 -0.47 -2.03
C ASN A 115 -1.45 -0.63 -1.19
N ALA A 116 -2.46 0.18 -1.51
CA ALA A 116 -3.78 0.10 -0.88
C ALA A 116 -4.46 -1.29 -1.08
N SER A 117 -4.16 -1.96 -2.21
CA SER A 117 -4.55 -3.35 -2.44
C SER A 117 -3.36 -4.26 -2.18
N GLN A 118 -3.56 -5.27 -1.33
CA GLN A 118 -2.53 -6.26 -1.03
C GLN A 118 -2.06 -6.93 -2.33
N SER A 119 -0.81 -6.70 -2.68
CA SER A 119 -0.21 -7.16 -3.92
C SER A 119 1.15 -7.82 -3.63
N ALA A 120 1.57 -8.74 -4.49
CA ALA A 120 2.86 -9.42 -4.35
C ALA A 120 3.44 -9.79 -5.71
N CYS A 121 4.77 -9.73 -5.83
CA CYS A 121 5.48 -10.27 -6.98
C CYS A 121 5.75 -11.77 -6.75
N ILE A 122 5.25 -12.62 -7.64
CA ILE A 122 5.34 -14.09 -7.47
C ILE A 122 6.30 -14.77 -8.44
N ASP A 123 6.67 -14.09 -9.52
CA ASP A 123 7.55 -14.64 -10.55
C ASP A 123 8.21 -13.51 -11.35
N ALA A 124 9.42 -13.79 -11.84
CA ALA A 124 10.12 -12.98 -12.81
C ALA A 124 10.95 -13.90 -13.70
N GLY A 125 10.90 -13.69 -15.01
CA GLY A 125 11.59 -14.57 -15.94
C GLY A 125 11.71 -14.01 -17.34
N SER A 126 12.08 -14.88 -18.28
CA SER A 126 12.17 -14.56 -19.70
C SER A 126 11.21 -15.45 -20.49
N GLY A 127 10.39 -14.82 -21.32
CA GLY A 127 9.45 -15.50 -22.22
C GLY A 127 9.72 -15.16 -23.69
N PRO A 128 8.88 -15.66 -24.61
CA PRO A 128 9.04 -15.42 -26.05
C PRO A 128 9.01 -13.95 -26.46
N LEU A 129 8.43 -13.08 -25.63
CA LEU A 129 8.28 -11.64 -25.88
C LEU A 129 9.27 -10.77 -25.10
N GLY A 130 10.21 -11.40 -24.37
CA GLY A 130 11.19 -10.72 -23.53
C GLY A 130 11.00 -11.03 -22.05
N ASN A 131 11.60 -10.19 -21.22
CA ASN A 131 11.56 -10.34 -19.77
C ASN A 131 10.20 -9.96 -19.21
N TYR A 132 9.74 -10.70 -18.20
CA TYR A 132 8.44 -10.47 -17.59
C TYR A 132 8.52 -10.52 -16.07
N VAL A 133 7.49 -9.96 -15.45
CA VAL A 133 7.17 -10.09 -14.01
C VAL A 133 5.71 -10.52 -13.86
N THR A 134 5.40 -11.27 -12.82
CA THR A 134 4.03 -11.68 -12.50
C THR A 134 3.64 -11.15 -11.12
N VAL A 135 2.58 -10.36 -11.10
CA VAL A 135 2.03 -9.71 -9.91
C VAL A 135 0.65 -10.29 -9.61
N VAL A 136 0.43 -10.63 -8.35
CA VAL A 136 -0.88 -11.02 -7.83
C VAL A 136 -1.45 -9.87 -7.03
N VAL A 137 -2.68 -9.48 -7.32
CA VAL A 137 -3.41 -8.42 -6.62
C VAL A 137 -4.62 -9.04 -5.94
N HIS A 138 -4.69 -8.92 -4.62
CA HIS A 138 -5.88 -9.26 -3.87
C HIS A 138 -6.83 -8.05 -3.79
N TYR A 139 -7.94 -8.12 -4.51
CA TYR A 139 -8.89 -7.03 -4.62
C TYR A 139 -10.20 -7.31 -3.86
N PRO A 140 -10.73 -6.32 -3.12
CA PRO A 140 -11.98 -6.51 -2.38
C PRO A 140 -13.20 -6.69 -3.29
N GLY A 141 -14.30 -7.15 -2.71
CA GLY A 141 -15.52 -7.42 -3.45
C GLY A 141 -16.32 -6.17 -3.81
N PRO A 142 -17.40 -6.32 -4.60
CA PRO A 142 -18.23 -5.20 -5.05
C PRO A 142 -18.90 -4.39 -3.92
N GLU A 143 -18.85 -4.85 -2.67
CA GLU A 143 -19.27 -4.12 -1.48
C GLU A 143 -18.53 -2.79 -1.30
N ILE A 144 -17.28 -2.65 -1.75
CA ILE A 144 -16.52 -1.38 -1.67
C ILE A 144 -17.18 -0.23 -2.43
N THR A 145 -18.06 -0.55 -3.38
CA THR A 145 -18.77 0.45 -4.19
C THR A 145 -20.05 0.93 -3.53
N ALA A 146 -20.44 0.36 -2.39
CA ALA A 146 -21.55 0.86 -1.60
C ALA A 146 -21.31 2.32 -1.19
N GLY A 147 -22.37 3.06 -0.93
CA GLY A 147 -22.29 4.46 -0.53
C GLY A 147 -23.40 5.31 -1.13
N LEU A 148 -23.37 6.59 -0.76
CA LEU A 148 -24.33 7.59 -1.22
C LEU A 148 -23.72 8.45 -2.34
N VAL A 149 -24.58 8.93 -3.23
CA VAL A 149 -24.24 9.92 -4.25
C VAL A 149 -25.18 11.11 -4.15
N GLN A 150 -24.69 12.28 -4.54
CA GLN A 150 -25.52 13.46 -4.68
C GLN A 150 -26.46 13.29 -5.89
N ALA A 151 -27.74 13.59 -5.70
CA ALA A 151 -28.76 13.55 -6.74
C ALA A 151 -29.66 14.79 -6.59
N GLY A 152 -29.35 15.82 -7.37
CA GLY A 152 -29.99 17.14 -7.24
C GLY A 152 -29.74 17.74 -5.85
N ALA A 153 -30.82 18.08 -5.14
CA ALA A 153 -30.74 18.67 -3.80
C ALA A 153 -30.65 17.64 -2.65
N GLY A 154 -30.70 16.34 -2.98
CA GLY A 154 -30.71 15.23 -2.03
C GLY A 154 -29.56 14.25 -2.25
N THR A 155 -29.55 13.18 -1.45
CA THR A 155 -28.62 12.06 -1.60
C THR A 155 -29.40 10.78 -1.81
N ARG A 156 -28.79 9.82 -2.49
CA ARG A 156 -29.36 8.47 -2.66
C ARG A 156 -28.24 7.43 -2.66
N PRO A 157 -28.55 6.16 -2.35
CA PRO A 157 -27.62 5.08 -2.60
C PRO A 157 -27.24 4.98 -4.09
N ARG A 158 -26.03 4.48 -4.36
CA ARG A 158 -25.66 4.09 -5.72
C ARG A 158 -26.59 2.98 -6.24
N THR A 159 -27.01 3.14 -7.48
CA THR A 159 -27.72 2.12 -8.25
C THR A 159 -26.79 0.95 -8.56
N ASP A 160 -27.37 -0.21 -8.91
CA ASP A 160 -26.60 -1.39 -9.32
C ASP A 160 -25.64 -1.07 -10.49
N LYS A 161 -26.11 -0.31 -11.49
CA LYS A 161 -25.30 0.12 -12.63
C LYS A 161 -24.10 0.98 -12.21
N GLU A 162 -24.31 1.96 -11.33
CA GLU A 162 -23.22 2.82 -10.83
C GLU A 162 -22.20 2.03 -10.01
N ARG A 163 -22.65 1.04 -9.24
CA ARG A 163 -21.78 0.14 -8.48
C ARG A 163 -20.93 -0.73 -9.38
N VAL A 164 -21.52 -1.33 -10.42
CA VAL A 164 -20.77 -2.14 -11.39
C VAL A 164 -19.75 -1.29 -12.14
N ASP A 165 -20.14 -0.11 -12.60
CA ASP A 165 -19.23 0.81 -13.30
C ASP A 165 -18.07 1.26 -12.41
N LEU A 166 -18.36 1.70 -11.17
CA LEU A 166 -17.35 2.08 -10.21
C LEU A 166 -16.38 0.92 -9.92
N TYR A 167 -16.90 -0.30 -9.73
CA TYR A 167 -16.06 -1.46 -9.46
C TYR A 167 -15.10 -1.75 -10.63
N ARG A 168 -15.59 -1.67 -11.87
CA ARG A 168 -14.76 -1.89 -13.07
C ARG A 168 -13.66 -0.84 -13.22
N ARG A 169 -14.00 0.45 -13.00
CA ARG A 169 -13.04 1.55 -13.02
C ARG A 169 -11.98 1.39 -11.95
N ALA A 170 -12.41 1.07 -10.74
CA ALA A 170 -11.53 0.91 -9.59
C ALA A 170 -10.58 -0.28 -9.79
N LEU A 171 -11.10 -1.43 -10.23
CA LEU A 171 -10.29 -2.60 -10.54
C LEU A 171 -9.25 -2.32 -11.63
N ALA A 172 -9.69 -1.70 -12.73
CA ALA A 172 -8.78 -1.36 -13.82
C ALA A 172 -7.70 -0.38 -13.37
N SER A 173 -8.07 0.64 -12.59
CA SER A 173 -7.11 1.60 -12.04
C SER A 173 -6.04 0.90 -11.19
N THR A 174 -6.43 -0.06 -10.33
CA THR A 174 -5.48 -0.86 -9.55
C THR A 174 -4.60 -1.74 -10.43
N VAL A 175 -5.16 -2.44 -11.42
CA VAL A 175 -4.38 -3.29 -12.33
C VAL A 175 -3.33 -2.48 -13.10
N ILE A 176 -3.71 -1.31 -13.62
CA ILE A 176 -2.78 -0.42 -14.31
C ILE A 176 -1.71 0.10 -13.34
N ALA A 177 -2.09 0.55 -12.14
CA ALA A 177 -1.15 1.03 -11.12
C ALA A 177 -0.10 -0.04 -10.76
N SER A 178 -0.53 -1.24 -10.38
CA SER A 178 0.38 -2.34 -10.03
C SER A 178 1.28 -2.77 -11.19
N ALA A 179 0.78 -2.73 -12.43
CA ALA A 179 1.61 -3.00 -13.60
C ALA A 179 2.66 -1.90 -13.83
N LYS A 180 2.28 -0.61 -13.69
CA LYS A 180 3.21 0.52 -13.82
C LYS A 180 4.33 0.38 -12.79
N GLU A 181 3.96 0.22 -11.53
CA GLU A 181 4.91 0.08 -10.42
C GLU A 181 5.88 -1.09 -10.63
N ALA A 182 5.37 -2.27 -10.98
CA ALA A 182 6.21 -3.44 -11.23
C ALA A 182 7.19 -3.22 -12.41
N LEU A 183 6.72 -2.60 -13.50
CA LEU A 183 7.57 -2.32 -14.67
C LEU A 183 8.60 -1.22 -14.40
N VAL A 184 8.27 -0.28 -13.53
CA VAL A 184 9.20 0.78 -13.08
C VAL A 184 10.33 0.15 -12.27
N CYS A 185 10.03 -0.75 -11.33
CA CYS A 185 11.04 -1.46 -10.53
C CYS A 185 11.80 -2.57 -11.27
N ALA A 186 11.22 -3.11 -12.35
CA ALA A 186 11.86 -4.09 -13.23
C ALA A 186 12.24 -3.45 -14.58
N PRO A 187 13.37 -2.71 -14.68
CA PRO A 187 13.69 -1.89 -15.85
C PRO A 187 13.89 -2.70 -17.14
N ALA A 188 14.35 -3.95 -17.00
CA ALA A 188 14.55 -4.87 -18.12
C ALA A 188 13.27 -5.60 -18.53
N ALA A 189 12.21 -5.59 -17.72
CA ALA A 189 10.95 -6.26 -18.02
C ALA A 189 10.16 -5.53 -19.11
N THR A 190 9.72 -6.29 -20.11
CA THR A 190 8.88 -5.82 -21.22
C THR A 190 7.39 -5.98 -20.94
N GLU A 191 7.01 -6.88 -20.04
CA GLU A 191 5.61 -7.17 -19.70
C GLU A 191 5.42 -7.42 -18.20
N ALA A 192 4.26 -7.01 -17.68
CA ALA A 192 3.76 -7.39 -16.37
C ALA A 192 2.49 -8.24 -16.53
N TYR A 193 2.55 -9.49 -16.08
CA TYR A 193 1.37 -10.34 -15.93
C TYR A 193 0.69 -9.97 -14.61
N VAL A 194 -0.57 -9.55 -14.67
CA VAL A 194 -1.34 -9.20 -13.47
C VAL A 194 -2.47 -10.19 -13.31
N VAL A 195 -2.54 -10.85 -12.16
CA VAL A 195 -3.63 -11.74 -11.75
C VAL A 195 -4.38 -11.10 -10.60
N VAL A 196 -5.69 -10.90 -10.76
CA VAL A 196 -6.53 -10.36 -9.69
C VAL A 196 -7.29 -11.49 -9.02
N LEU A 197 -7.09 -11.62 -7.72
CA LEU A 197 -7.80 -12.53 -6.84
C LEU A 197 -8.82 -11.78 -6.00
N ARG A 198 -9.96 -12.42 -5.73
CA ARG A 198 -11.03 -11.88 -4.90
C ARG A 198 -11.64 -12.98 -4.07
N TYR A 199 -11.94 -12.71 -2.81
CA TYR A 199 -12.86 -13.57 -2.05
C TYR A 199 -14.28 -13.39 -2.56
N ASP A 200 -14.87 -14.44 -3.13
CA ASP A 200 -16.31 -14.46 -3.37
C ASP A 200 -17.02 -14.84 -2.07
N LEU A 201 -17.88 -13.95 -1.60
CA LEU A 201 -18.84 -14.25 -0.54
C LEU A 201 -20.04 -14.95 -1.18
N GLN A 202 -19.89 -16.23 -1.51
CA GLN A 202 -20.99 -17.00 -2.11
C GLN A 202 -22.13 -17.28 -1.12
N GLY A 203 -23.08 -16.34 -1.07
CA GLY A 203 -24.45 -16.53 -0.62
C GLY A 203 -24.63 -16.70 0.90
N ARG A 204 -25.82 -16.31 1.38
CA ARG A 204 -26.25 -16.40 2.80
C ARG A 204 -26.19 -17.81 3.44
N ARG A 205 -25.81 -18.86 2.71
CA ARG A 205 -25.84 -20.27 3.16
C ARG A 205 -24.50 -21.02 3.14
N LYS A 206 -23.43 -20.50 2.52
CA LYS A 206 -22.10 -21.15 2.56
C LYS A 206 -21.12 -20.25 3.30
N LYS A 207 -20.69 -20.69 4.49
CA LYS A 207 -19.76 -19.97 5.39
C LYS A 207 -18.29 -20.00 4.93
N THR A 208 -18.03 -20.29 3.65
CA THR A 208 -16.66 -20.42 3.13
C THR A 208 -16.45 -19.33 2.08
N SER A 209 -15.68 -18.30 2.46
CA SER A 209 -15.12 -17.35 1.50
C SER A 209 -14.16 -18.12 0.59
N GLN A 210 -14.51 -18.33 -0.68
CA GLN A 210 -13.61 -18.95 -1.65
C GLN A 210 -12.81 -17.85 -2.34
N LEU A 211 -11.49 -18.02 -2.38
CA LEU A 211 -10.62 -17.15 -3.16
C LEU A 211 -10.72 -17.59 -4.62
N ASP A 212 -10.98 -16.65 -5.53
CA ASP A 212 -11.09 -16.91 -6.95
C ASP A 212 -10.33 -15.87 -7.77
N ALA A 213 -9.74 -16.29 -8.88
CA ALA A 213 -9.22 -15.36 -9.89
C ALA A 213 -10.40 -14.77 -10.70
N ILE A 214 -10.42 -13.45 -10.86
CA ILE A 214 -11.48 -12.73 -11.61
C ILE A 214 -10.95 -12.04 -12.87
N TYR A 215 -9.64 -11.85 -12.95
CA TYR A 215 -8.94 -11.28 -14.10
C TYR A 215 -7.51 -11.83 -14.14
N ALA A 216 -7.00 -12.08 -15.34
CA ALA A 216 -5.58 -12.27 -15.61
C ALA A 216 -5.24 -11.62 -16.95
N GLY A 217 -4.08 -10.98 -17.10
CA GLY A 217 -3.63 -10.44 -18.39
C GLY A 217 -2.20 -9.90 -18.35
N ALA A 218 -1.57 -9.78 -19.52
CA ALA A 218 -0.22 -9.28 -19.70
C ALA A 218 -0.23 -7.85 -20.26
N LEU A 219 0.30 -6.92 -19.48
CA LEU A 219 0.39 -5.51 -19.80
C LEU A 219 1.82 -5.20 -20.26
N SER A 220 1.97 -4.68 -21.48
CA SER A 220 3.27 -4.28 -22.00
C SER A 220 3.83 -3.04 -21.29
N ARG A 221 5.15 -2.88 -21.30
CA ARG A 221 5.88 -1.70 -20.78
C ARG A 221 5.37 -0.37 -21.35
N ARG A 222 4.69 -0.38 -22.50
CA ARG A 222 4.03 0.80 -23.07
C ARG A 222 3.01 1.44 -22.13
N VAL A 223 2.48 0.72 -21.15
CA VAL A 223 1.60 1.24 -20.09
C VAL A 223 2.20 2.45 -19.36
N LEU A 224 3.54 2.55 -19.28
CA LEU A 224 4.27 3.67 -18.68
C LEU A 224 4.25 4.95 -19.53
N LEU A 225 3.97 4.82 -20.83
CA LEU A 225 4.01 5.93 -21.80
C LEU A 225 2.61 6.47 -22.15
N VAL A 226 1.57 5.88 -21.57
CA VAL A 226 0.18 6.25 -21.86
C VAL A 226 -0.16 7.57 -21.17
N ASP A 227 -0.75 8.49 -21.92
CA ASP A 227 -1.44 9.64 -21.33
C ASP A 227 -2.77 9.18 -20.74
N TRP A 228 -2.77 8.95 -19.44
CA TRP A 228 -3.94 8.49 -18.68
C TRP A 228 -5.03 9.54 -18.52
N THR A 229 -4.75 10.81 -18.85
CA THR A 229 -5.81 11.83 -18.88
C THR A 229 -6.72 11.70 -20.10
N ALA A 230 -6.20 11.07 -21.17
CA ALA A 230 -6.89 10.87 -22.44
C ALA A 230 -7.35 9.42 -22.69
N ASN A 231 -6.93 8.46 -21.86
CA ASN A 231 -7.17 7.03 -22.05
C ASN A 231 -7.89 6.40 -20.86
N THR A 232 -8.77 5.43 -21.11
CA THR A 232 -9.47 4.74 -20.02
C THR A 232 -8.67 3.50 -19.57
N PRO A 233 -8.42 3.33 -18.25
CA PRO A 233 -7.72 2.14 -17.75
C PRO A 233 -8.49 0.85 -18.04
N GLN A 234 -9.83 0.90 -18.12
CA GLN A 234 -10.63 -0.29 -18.42
C GLN A 234 -10.37 -0.83 -19.82
N ASP A 235 -10.31 0.04 -20.84
CA ASP A 235 -10.09 -0.42 -22.21
C ASP A 235 -8.70 -1.03 -22.37
N TRP A 236 -7.69 -0.44 -21.71
CA TRP A 236 -6.33 -0.97 -21.67
C TRP A 236 -6.24 -2.32 -20.95
N MET A 237 -6.87 -2.45 -19.78
CA MET A 237 -6.92 -3.71 -19.04
C MET A 237 -7.64 -4.81 -19.84
N LEU A 238 -8.80 -4.51 -20.42
CA LEU A 238 -9.59 -5.50 -21.15
C LEU A 238 -8.97 -5.89 -22.50
N SER A 239 -8.13 -5.02 -23.07
CA SER A 239 -7.39 -5.27 -24.31
C SER A 239 -5.97 -5.80 -24.07
N ALA A 240 -5.61 -6.08 -22.81
CA ALA A 240 -4.30 -6.62 -22.46
C ALA A 240 -4.07 -7.97 -23.16
N ARG A 241 -2.81 -8.30 -23.43
CA ARG A 241 -2.47 -9.56 -24.08
C ARG A 241 -2.83 -10.71 -23.13
N GLU A 242 -3.36 -11.79 -23.67
CA GLU A 242 -3.84 -12.93 -22.87
C GLU A 242 -4.88 -12.56 -21.79
N ALA A 243 -5.61 -11.44 -21.96
CA ALA A 243 -6.65 -11.06 -21.02
C ALA A 243 -7.71 -12.17 -20.89
N ARG A 244 -7.89 -12.68 -19.68
CA ARG A 244 -8.91 -13.64 -19.28
C ARG A 244 -9.78 -12.99 -18.22
N PHE A 245 -11.08 -12.91 -18.47
CA PHE A 245 -12.08 -12.42 -17.53
C PHE A 245 -13.45 -12.94 -17.93
N ASN A 246 -14.34 -13.11 -16.95
CA ASN A 246 -15.73 -13.45 -17.18
C ASN A 246 -16.62 -12.30 -16.70
N LEU A 247 -17.55 -11.85 -17.53
CA LEU A 247 -18.54 -10.85 -17.17
C LEU A 247 -19.95 -11.46 -17.22
N ASP A 248 -20.79 -11.11 -16.24
CA ASP A 248 -22.21 -11.40 -16.34
C ASP A 248 -22.93 -10.42 -17.28
N ARG A 249 -24.24 -10.61 -17.49
CA ARG A 249 -25.07 -9.74 -18.34
C ARG A 249 -25.12 -8.27 -17.90
N LYS A 250 -24.74 -7.98 -16.65
CA LYS A 250 -24.69 -6.62 -16.09
C LYS A 250 -23.29 -6.03 -16.14
N GLY A 251 -22.28 -6.79 -16.59
CA GLY A 251 -20.88 -6.37 -16.63
C GLY A 251 -20.14 -6.60 -15.31
N ARG A 252 -20.63 -7.47 -14.42
CA ARG A 252 -19.93 -7.83 -13.17
C ARG A 252 -18.88 -8.90 -13.42
N PHE A 253 -17.68 -8.71 -12.87
CA PHE A 253 -16.64 -9.73 -12.88
C PHE A 253 -17.07 -10.97 -12.11
N LEU A 254 -17.07 -12.10 -12.82
CA LEU A 254 -17.29 -13.44 -12.30
C LEU A 254 -15.94 -14.15 -12.12
N PRO A 255 -15.87 -15.16 -11.24
CA PRO A 255 -14.74 -16.08 -11.20
C PRO A 255 -14.41 -16.63 -12.58
N LEU A 256 -13.11 -16.79 -12.86
CA LEU A 256 -12.63 -17.49 -14.06
C LEU A 256 -13.04 -18.96 -14.02
N GLY A 257 -13.03 -19.60 -12.85
CA GLY A 257 -13.40 -21.01 -12.70
C GLY A 257 -12.59 -21.90 -13.64
N ASP A 258 -13.26 -22.77 -14.38
CA ASP A 258 -12.59 -23.71 -15.30
C ASP A 258 -11.88 -23.03 -16.48
N THR A 259 -12.23 -21.78 -16.82
CA THR A 259 -11.56 -21.03 -17.90
C THR A 259 -10.24 -20.41 -17.46
N ALA A 260 -9.86 -20.53 -16.17
CA ALA A 260 -8.60 -20.01 -15.66
C ALA A 260 -7.38 -20.78 -16.23
N GLY A 261 -7.54 -22.06 -16.55
CA GLY A 261 -6.42 -22.97 -16.84
C GLY A 261 -5.76 -23.50 -15.57
N ASP A 262 -4.83 -24.43 -15.72
CA ASP A 262 -4.26 -25.16 -14.58
C ASP A 262 -3.32 -24.30 -13.72
N ASP A 263 -2.52 -23.43 -14.35
CA ASP A 263 -1.55 -22.61 -13.64
C ASP A 263 -2.22 -21.58 -12.72
N LEU A 264 -3.25 -20.88 -13.23
CA LEU A 264 -4.02 -19.94 -12.40
C LEU A 264 -4.79 -20.64 -11.28
N ARG A 265 -5.29 -21.87 -11.51
CA ARG A 265 -5.93 -22.67 -10.45
C ARG A 265 -4.94 -23.04 -9.35
N ARG A 266 -3.75 -23.52 -9.72
CA ARG A 266 -2.67 -23.82 -8.76
C ARG A 266 -2.25 -22.59 -7.97
N LEU A 267 -2.17 -21.44 -8.62
CA LEU A 267 -1.86 -20.18 -7.96
C LEU A 267 -2.93 -19.81 -6.92
N VAL A 268 -4.21 -19.87 -7.31
CA VAL A 268 -5.33 -19.62 -6.38
C VAL A 268 -5.29 -20.58 -5.19
N ASP A 269 -5.06 -21.86 -5.43
CA ASP A 269 -4.97 -22.88 -4.38
C ASP A 269 -3.80 -22.63 -3.42
N ALA A 270 -2.63 -22.24 -3.95
CA ALA A 270 -1.46 -21.92 -3.15
C ALA A 270 -1.71 -20.70 -2.24
N VAL A 271 -2.29 -19.62 -2.78
CA VAL A 271 -2.61 -18.41 -1.99
C VAL A 271 -3.71 -18.72 -0.97
N ALA A 272 -4.74 -19.48 -1.35
CA ALA A 272 -5.81 -19.89 -0.45
C ALA A 272 -5.30 -20.76 0.71
N ALA A 273 -4.34 -21.66 0.46
CA ALA A 273 -3.72 -22.50 1.49
C ALA A 273 -3.00 -21.66 2.56
N THR A 274 -2.23 -20.65 2.14
CA THR A 274 -1.53 -19.71 3.04
C THR A 274 -2.52 -18.92 3.92
N HIS A 275 -3.64 -18.49 3.35
CA HIS A 275 -4.69 -17.80 4.13
C HIS A 275 -5.46 -18.72 5.08
N ALA A 276 -5.67 -19.98 4.69
CA ALA A 276 -6.30 -20.97 5.57
C ALA A 276 -5.39 -21.30 6.75
N ASP A 277 -4.07 -21.40 6.53
CA ASP A 277 -3.09 -21.66 7.58
C ASP A 277 -3.00 -20.50 8.58
N THR A 278 -2.93 -19.25 8.09
CA THR A 278 -2.93 -18.05 8.96
C THR A 278 -4.23 -17.88 9.76
N ARG A 279 -5.40 -18.22 9.21
CA ARG A 279 -6.68 -18.21 9.96
C ARG A 279 -6.82 -19.37 10.95
N ARG A 280 -6.14 -20.50 10.72
CA ARG A 280 -6.19 -21.68 11.60
C ARG A 280 -5.13 -21.66 12.68
N ARG A 281 -4.06 -20.88 12.52
CA ARG A 281 -3.01 -20.73 13.53
C ARG A 281 -3.52 -19.84 14.68
N ARG A 282 -4.35 -20.42 15.53
CA ARG A 282 -4.53 -19.90 16.89
C ARG A 282 -3.25 -20.21 17.64
N TYR A 283 -2.42 -19.20 17.86
CA TYR A 283 -1.32 -19.33 18.81
C TYR A 283 -1.87 -19.85 20.12
N SER A 284 -1.24 -20.90 20.66
CA SER A 284 -1.54 -21.28 22.04
C SER A 284 -1.20 -20.11 22.96
N ARG A 285 -1.77 -20.08 24.17
CA ARG A 285 -1.42 -19.05 25.16
C ARG A 285 0.09 -18.99 25.40
N GLU A 286 0.75 -20.14 25.42
CA GLU A 286 2.19 -20.29 25.61
C GLU A 286 2.99 -19.78 24.39
N GLU A 287 2.56 -20.10 23.17
CA GLU A 287 3.19 -19.57 21.96
C GLU A 287 3.02 -18.06 21.86
N SER A 288 1.85 -17.53 22.18
CA SER A 288 1.58 -16.09 22.19
C SER A 288 2.44 -15.38 23.25
N GLN A 289 2.60 -15.97 24.43
CA GLN A 289 3.51 -15.44 25.47
C GLN A 289 4.98 -15.51 25.05
N ARG A 290 5.40 -16.60 24.39
CA ARG A 290 6.76 -16.74 23.86
C ARG A 290 7.04 -15.70 22.76
N LEU A 291 6.11 -15.53 21.82
CA LEU A 291 6.22 -14.56 20.72
C LEU A 291 6.24 -13.12 21.25
N MET A 292 5.37 -12.77 22.20
CA MET A 292 5.41 -11.47 22.86
C MET A 292 6.70 -11.28 23.69
N GLY A 293 7.24 -12.35 24.28
CA GLY A 293 8.51 -12.32 25.01
C GLY A 293 9.75 -12.15 24.11
N THR A 294 9.66 -12.51 22.83
CA THR A 294 10.74 -12.33 21.84
C THR A 294 10.67 -11.01 21.08
N GLN A 295 9.55 -10.29 21.16
CA GLN A 295 9.46 -8.95 20.59
C GLN A 295 10.38 -8.02 21.40
N ALA A 296 11.23 -7.26 20.69
CA ALA A 296 11.93 -6.16 21.32
C ALA A 296 10.86 -5.23 21.93
N PRO A 297 11.04 -4.72 23.16
CA PRO A 297 10.10 -3.79 23.75
C PRO A 297 10.04 -2.54 22.86
N GLU A 298 9.00 -2.46 22.03
CA GLU A 298 8.72 -1.26 21.26
C GLU A 298 8.27 -0.17 22.25
N PRO A 299 8.86 1.03 22.19
CA PRO A 299 8.36 2.13 22.98
C PRO A 299 6.91 2.37 22.57
N PHE A 300 6.00 2.32 23.54
CA PHE A 300 4.62 2.73 23.27
C PHE A 300 4.66 4.21 22.87
N GLU A 301 4.09 4.53 21.73
CA GLU A 301 4.01 5.90 21.23
C GLU A 301 2.56 6.38 21.20
N SER A 302 2.36 7.67 21.43
CA SER A 302 1.07 8.30 21.11
C SER A 302 1.26 9.74 20.68
N THR A 303 0.45 10.14 19.69
CA THR A 303 0.50 11.47 19.10
C THR A 303 -0.33 12.45 19.92
N CYS A 304 0.30 13.50 20.45
CA CYS A 304 -0.40 14.61 21.09
C CYS A 304 0.43 15.90 21.04
N ALA A 305 -0.11 17.03 21.52
CA ALA A 305 0.65 18.27 21.62
C ALA A 305 1.59 18.22 22.84
N CYS A 306 2.88 18.50 22.63
CA CYS A 306 3.81 18.66 23.74
C CYS A 306 3.46 19.91 24.56
N PRO A 307 3.27 19.81 25.90
CA PRO A 307 2.98 20.97 26.74
C PRO A 307 4.17 21.94 26.88
N GLY A 308 5.36 21.55 26.42
CA GLY A 308 6.55 22.39 26.40
C GLY A 308 6.71 23.20 25.11
N CYS A 309 6.84 22.52 23.98
CA CYS A 309 7.13 23.15 22.69
C CYS A 309 5.93 23.26 21.74
N GLY A 310 4.78 22.66 22.07
CA GLY A 310 3.59 22.65 21.22
C GLY A 310 3.63 21.68 20.03
N ALA A 311 4.72 20.93 19.82
CA ALA A 311 4.84 19.98 18.71
C ALA A 311 3.77 18.87 18.79
N MET A 312 3.12 18.60 17.65
CA MET A 312 2.15 17.51 17.45
C MET A 312 2.87 16.29 16.87
N GLU A 313 3.56 15.54 17.73
CA GLU A 313 4.40 14.41 17.34
C GLU A 313 4.09 13.17 18.17
N ALA A 314 4.66 12.02 17.76
CA ALA A 314 4.69 10.82 18.57
C ALA A 314 5.59 11.05 19.81
N HIS A 315 5.03 10.82 20.98
CA HIS A 315 5.76 10.88 22.25
C HIS A 315 5.93 9.47 22.78
N SER A 316 7.15 9.12 23.19
CA SER A 316 7.40 7.84 23.85
C SER A 316 6.78 7.83 25.24
N LEU A 317 6.17 6.70 25.62
CA LEU A 317 5.61 6.48 26.94
C LEU A 317 6.46 5.48 27.71
N ARG A 318 6.64 5.75 29.00
CA ARG A 318 7.21 4.81 29.96
C ARG A 318 6.40 4.81 31.25
N LEU A 319 6.56 3.74 32.03
CA LEU A 319 6.03 3.71 33.38
C LEU A 319 6.78 4.68 34.30
N PRO A 320 6.11 5.24 35.33
CA PRO A 320 6.77 6.03 36.34
C PRO A 320 7.82 5.22 37.12
N ARG A 321 8.96 5.85 37.41
CA ARG A 321 10.05 5.31 38.21
C ARG A 321 9.87 5.67 39.68
N THR A 322 10.59 4.98 40.55
CA THR A 322 10.65 5.32 41.97
C THR A 322 11.12 6.77 42.15
N GLY A 323 10.30 7.60 42.81
CA GLY A 323 10.55 9.02 43.01
C GLY A 323 9.71 9.96 42.13
N GLU A 324 9.03 9.42 41.11
CA GLU A 324 8.10 10.18 40.27
C GLU A 324 6.70 10.26 40.90
N PRO A 325 5.81 11.16 40.42
CA PRO A 325 4.53 11.39 41.05
C PRO A 325 3.67 10.12 41.08
N LYS A 326 3.20 9.74 42.28
CA LYS A 326 2.41 8.51 42.50
C LYS A 326 1.06 8.48 41.76
N TRP A 327 0.57 9.64 41.32
CA TRP A 327 -0.65 9.76 40.52
C TRP A 327 -0.42 9.51 39.03
N ALA A 328 0.83 9.54 38.57
CA ALA A 328 1.14 9.30 37.18
C ALA A 328 0.87 7.83 36.84
N SER A 329 0.13 7.58 35.78
CA SER A 329 0.05 6.24 35.17
C SER A 329 1.15 6.06 34.12
N THR A 330 1.58 7.16 33.50
CA THR A 330 2.61 7.18 32.45
C THR A 330 3.46 8.45 32.51
N ILE A 331 4.71 8.36 32.08
CA ILE A 331 5.57 9.50 31.74
C ILE A 331 5.75 9.52 30.24
N ARG A 332 5.59 10.69 29.65
CA ARG A 332 5.81 10.94 28.23
C ARG A 332 7.11 11.67 28.01
N THR A 333 7.81 11.39 26.90
CA THR A 333 8.99 12.14 26.48
C THR A 333 8.79 12.65 25.06
N CYS A 334 8.94 13.97 24.89
CA CYS A 334 8.79 14.60 23.58
C CYS A 334 9.97 14.29 22.66
N ALA A 335 9.70 13.76 21.46
CA ALA A 335 10.74 13.49 20.47
C ALA A 335 11.43 14.80 20.01
N SER A 336 10.66 15.86 19.75
CA SER A 336 11.18 17.18 19.39
C SER A 336 12.09 17.84 20.43
N CYS A 337 11.69 17.88 21.71
CA CYS A 337 12.37 18.70 22.72
C CYS A 337 12.93 17.94 23.93
N GLY A 338 12.77 16.62 23.98
CA GLY A 338 13.25 15.77 25.08
C GLY A 338 12.53 15.97 26.41
N ARG A 339 11.52 16.86 26.48
CA ARG A 339 10.83 17.17 27.74
C ARG A 339 9.99 15.99 28.20
N GLU A 340 10.11 15.67 29.49
CA GLU A 340 9.25 14.70 30.17
C GLU A 340 8.06 15.36 30.88
N TRP A 341 6.90 14.71 30.87
CA TRP A 341 5.77 15.08 31.73
C TRP A 341 4.93 13.87 32.14
N ALA A 342 4.35 13.96 33.33
CA ALA A 342 3.48 12.94 33.89
C ALA A 342 2.03 13.09 33.39
N GLN A 343 1.38 11.96 33.12
CA GLN A 343 -0.04 11.87 32.79
C GLN A 343 -0.73 10.85 33.71
N ALA A 344 -1.95 11.19 34.13
CA ALA A 344 -2.82 10.33 34.93
C ALA A 344 -3.52 9.28 34.05
#